data_AF-A0A9D8XRR4-F1
#
_entry.id   AF-A0A9D8XRR4-F1
#
_cell.length_a   1.000
_cell.length_b   1.000
_cell.length_c   1.000
_cell.angle_alpha   90.00
_cell.angle_beta   90.00
_cell.angle_gamma   90.00
#
_symmetry.space_group_name_H-M   'P 1'
#
loop_
_entity.id
_entity.type
_entity.pdbx_description
1 polymer ?
#
loop_
_entity_poly.entity_id
_entity_poly.type
_entity_poly.pdbx_seq_one_letter_code
_entity_poly.pdbx_strand_id
1 'polypeptide(L)'
;MAFRIPTLSEVNRTVENGFSQAFYGTSGVLRAMVLKVFSKVVAGAVYLVILLVAALWKNSFISSATVDGLVRKGDVYGMPPKPASRARGVVVFTGAGGTSVPAGTVLIDEITGNEYQLLTAATIPAGQTTATAQVYSLGFGASFNLPAETVLAFRDAAPGDFEIAVDSEGLYGGSAVDVTVDGVVRQWGESVEEYRSRLKVRAKNQPMGGSVADYWLWAMSFSEVSACFVVPNWPFTNNTSVYVMDFRTPSIALNSTIVGEINDYITSNDRRPATSKPLVGTVTPLNVLITVAIPVVNDFYKDSVVNALKSYFSMIGPGQSFSRESIRKRIVDFGGVDNCNIVSLIVNNVYIADDYTLDKTYTAVGDDVTINGEVVNVCSLSSTVSFENLT
;
A
#
# COMPACT_ATOMS: atom_id res chain seq x y z
N MET A 1 -10.67 -3.06 -35.18
CA MET A 1 -9.98 -1.80 -35.57
C MET A 1 -9.99 -0.87 -34.36
N ALA A 2 -8.86 -0.36 -33.91
CA ALA A 2 -8.83 0.60 -32.81
C ALA A 2 -9.35 1.96 -33.30
N PHE A 3 -10.35 2.52 -32.63
CA PHE A 3 -10.87 3.84 -32.96
C PHE A 3 -9.86 4.92 -32.52
N ARG A 4 -9.29 5.65 -33.49
CA ARG A 4 -8.39 6.79 -33.23
C ARG A 4 -9.24 8.06 -33.16
N ILE A 5 -9.07 8.84 -32.09
CA ILE A 5 -9.69 10.16 -31.98
C ILE A 5 -9.05 11.08 -33.04
N PRO A 6 -9.81 11.59 -34.02
CA PRO A 6 -9.28 12.49 -35.03
C PRO A 6 -8.91 13.84 -34.40
N THR A 7 -7.90 14.50 -34.96
CA THR A 7 -7.52 15.86 -34.60
C THR A 7 -8.56 16.86 -35.11
N LEU A 8 -8.66 18.04 -34.48
CA LEU A 8 -9.58 19.10 -34.92
C LEU A 8 -9.38 19.47 -36.40
N SER A 9 -8.14 19.45 -36.88
CA SER A 9 -7.84 19.74 -38.30
C SER A 9 -8.37 18.65 -39.24
N GLU A 10 -8.32 17.37 -38.83
CA GLU A 10 -8.87 16.26 -39.62
C GLU A 10 -10.40 16.30 -39.66
N VAL A 11 -11.05 16.63 -38.53
CA VAL A 11 -12.50 16.84 -38.48
C VAL A 11 -12.90 18.02 -39.36
N ASN A 12 -12.19 19.15 -39.26
CA ASN A 12 -12.46 20.32 -40.09
C ASN A 12 -12.30 19.99 -41.58
N ARG A 13 -11.23 19.27 -41.96
CA ARG A 13 -11.04 18.85 -43.36
C ARG A 13 -12.18 17.95 -43.85
N THR A 14 -12.67 17.06 -42.99
CA THR A 14 -13.80 16.17 -43.32
C THR A 14 -15.09 16.95 -43.54
N VAL A 15 -15.40 17.89 -42.65
CA VAL A 15 -16.59 18.75 -42.77
C VAL A 15 -16.49 19.67 -43.99
N GLU A 16 -15.32 20.29 -44.20
CA GLU A 16 -15.07 21.12 -45.39
C GLU A 16 -15.27 20.33 -46.68
N ASN A 17 -14.72 19.12 -46.78
CA ASN A 17 -14.90 18.27 -47.96
C ASN A 17 -16.37 17.89 -48.17
N GLY A 18 -17.09 17.54 -47.09
CA GLY A 18 -18.51 17.20 -47.15
C GLY A 18 -19.38 18.37 -47.65
N PHE A 19 -19.17 19.58 -47.12
CA PHE A 19 -19.88 20.76 -47.60
C PHE A 19 -19.51 21.15 -49.04
N SER A 20 -18.23 21.04 -49.39
CA SER A 20 -17.76 21.31 -50.76
C SER A 20 -18.45 20.39 -51.75
N GLN A 21 -18.51 19.09 -51.44
CA GLN A 21 -19.18 18.08 -52.26
C GLN A 21 -20.68 18.33 -52.38
N ALA A 22 -21.35 18.72 -51.28
CA ALA A 22 -22.79 18.94 -51.26
C ALA A 22 -23.24 20.19 -52.03
N PHE A 23 -22.49 21.30 -51.93
CA PHE A 23 -22.89 22.59 -52.54
C PHE A 23 -22.24 22.87 -53.89
N TYR A 24 -21.02 22.38 -54.13
CA TYR A 24 -20.21 22.74 -55.28
C TYR A 24 -19.69 21.52 -56.08
N GLY A 25 -20.10 20.30 -55.72
CA GLY A 25 -19.64 19.08 -56.37
C GLY A 25 -18.12 18.91 -56.24
N THR A 26 -17.44 18.67 -57.35
CA THR A 26 -15.98 18.42 -57.39
C THR A 26 -15.12 19.69 -57.36
N SER A 27 -15.73 20.88 -57.31
CA SER A 27 -15.01 22.17 -57.40
C SER A 27 -14.49 22.64 -56.03
N GLY A 28 -13.26 23.16 -56.01
CA GLY A 28 -12.63 23.65 -54.78
C GLY A 28 -13.22 24.97 -54.27
N VAL A 29 -13.36 25.13 -52.95
CA VAL A 29 -13.88 26.34 -52.30
C VAL A 29 -12.76 27.33 -51.92
N LEU A 30 -12.96 28.61 -52.20
CA LEU A 30 -12.06 29.71 -51.84
C LEU A 30 -11.86 29.84 -50.32
N ARG A 31 -10.67 30.29 -49.90
CA ARG A 31 -10.23 30.35 -48.49
C ARG A 31 -11.10 31.25 -47.58
N ALA A 32 -11.74 32.27 -48.14
CA ALA A 32 -12.47 33.30 -47.37
C ALA A 32 -13.99 33.23 -47.50
N MET A 33 -14.55 32.11 -48.00
CA MET A 33 -16.01 31.98 -48.07
C MET A 33 -16.63 31.78 -46.69
N VAL A 34 -17.83 32.35 -46.51
CA VAL A 34 -18.71 32.14 -45.34
C VAL A 34 -18.83 30.64 -45.00
N LEU A 35 -18.88 29.78 -46.03
CA LEU A 35 -18.94 28.33 -45.85
C LEU A 35 -17.75 27.75 -45.08
N LYS A 36 -16.52 28.26 -45.26
CA LYS A 36 -15.36 27.79 -44.48
C LYS A 36 -15.42 28.20 -43.02
N VAL A 37 -16.02 29.35 -42.72
CA VAL A 37 -16.27 29.78 -41.34
C VAL A 37 -17.29 28.84 -40.70
N PHE A 38 -18.38 28.51 -41.41
CA PHE A 38 -19.36 27.52 -40.95
C PHE A 38 -18.75 26.12 -40.75
N SER A 39 -17.90 25.65 -41.67
CA SER A 39 -17.18 24.37 -41.52
C SER A 39 -16.40 24.31 -40.22
N LYS A 40 -15.68 25.38 -39.86
CA LYS A 40 -14.91 25.44 -38.62
C LYS A 40 -15.79 25.41 -37.38
N VAL A 41 -16.91 26.14 -37.38
CA VAL A 41 -17.86 26.15 -36.25
C VAL A 41 -18.48 24.76 -36.06
N VAL A 42 -18.94 24.14 -37.14
CA VAL A 42 -19.51 22.78 -37.11
C VAL A 42 -18.46 21.75 -36.70
N ALA A 43 -17.25 21.83 -37.24
CA ALA A 43 -16.14 20.96 -36.87
C ALA A 43 -15.77 21.11 -35.39
N GLY A 44 -15.76 22.34 -34.86
CA GLY A 44 -15.55 22.60 -33.44
C GLY A 44 -16.63 21.95 -32.57
N ALA A 45 -17.91 22.13 -32.92
CA ALA A 45 -19.03 21.52 -32.19
C ALA A 45 -18.97 19.99 -32.23
N VAL A 46 -18.75 19.39 -33.40
CA VAL A 46 -18.60 17.92 -33.56
C VAL A 46 -17.38 17.42 -32.80
N TYR A 47 -16.27 18.16 -32.82
CA TYR A 47 -15.07 17.79 -32.08
C TYR A 47 -15.31 17.76 -30.55
N LEU A 48 -16.06 18.73 -30.01
CA LEU A 48 -16.46 18.70 -28.59
C LEU A 48 -17.28 17.46 -28.25
N VAL A 49 -18.21 17.05 -29.12
CA VAL A 49 -19.00 15.82 -28.93
C VAL A 49 -18.10 14.58 -28.99
N ILE A 50 -17.15 14.51 -29.93
CA ILE A 50 -16.18 13.41 -30.02
C ILE A 50 -15.35 13.30 -28.73
N LEU A 51 -14.87 14.44 -28.20
CA LEU A 51 -14.12 14.47 -26.95
C LEU A 51 -14.97 14.00 -25.76
N LEU A 52 -16.23 14.43 -25.67
CA LEU A 52 -17.15 13.99 -24.64
C LEU A 52 -17.37 12.46 -24.70
N VAL A 53 -17.65 11.91 -25.88
CA VAL A 53 -17.86 10.47 -26.07
C VAL A 53 -16.58 9.69 -25.74
N ALA A 54 -15.41 10.20 -26.13
CA ALA A 54 -14.13 9.58 -25.78
C ALA A 54 -13.89 9.56 -24.27
N ALA A 55 -14.20 10.66 -23.57
CA ALA A 55 -14.10 10.74 -22.12
C ALA A 55 -15.08 9.77 -21.43
N LEU A 56 -16.31 9.68 -21.91
CA LEU A 56 -17.31 8.71 -21.42
C LEU A 56 -16.84 7.28 -21.63
N TRP A 57 -16.38 6.93 -22.84
CA TRP A 57 -15.85 5.60 -23.15
C TRP A 57 -14.69 5.22 -22.24
N LYS A 58 -13.75 6.13 -22.02
CA LYS A 58 -12.61 5.92 -21.12
C LYS A 58 -13.07 5.65 -19.68
N ASN A 59 -14.08 6.37 -19.20
CA ASN A 59 -14.63 6.21 -17.85
C ASN A 59 -15.64 5.05 -17.70
N SER A 60 -16.06 4.41 -18.80
CA SER A 60 -16.96 3.26 -18.74
C SER A 60 -16.33 2.05 -18.03
N PHE A 61 -15.02 1.85 -18.19
CA PHE A 61 -14.30 0.70 -17.63
C PHE A 61 -13.39 1.11 -16.47
N ILE A 62 -13.38 0.32 -15.39
CA ILE A 62 -12.51 0.52 -14.22
C ILE A 62 -11.02 0.54 -14.63
N SER A 63 -10.65 -0.24 -15.64
CA SER A 63 -9.28 -0.33 -16.13
C SER A 63 -8.74 0.95 -16.75
N SER A 64 -9.60 1.74 -17.43
CA SER A 64 -9.19 2.94 -18.18
C SER A 64 -9.67 4.25 -17.54
N ALA A 65 -10.53 4.17 -16.53
CA ALA A 65 -11.15 5.34 -15.92
C ALA A 65 -10.13 6.33 -15.37
N THR A 66 -10.45 7.62 -15.55
CA THR A 66 -9.81 8.74 -14.85
C THR A 66 -10.10 8.66 -13.35
N VAL A 67 -9.38 9.44 -12.54
CA VAL A 67 -9.54 9.46 -11.07
C VAL A 67 -10.99 9.73 -10.67
N ASP A 68 -11.62 10.75 -11.24
CA ASP A 68 -13.02 11.11 -10.94
C ASP A 68 -13.99 9.99 -11.35
N GLY A 69 -13.75 9.40 -12.52
CA GLY A 69 -14.53 8.24 -12.98
C GLY A 69 -14.38 7.05 -12.04
N LEU A 70 -13.17 6.85 -11.47
CA LEU A 70 -12.86 5.75 -10.59
C LEU A 70 -13.56 5.88 -9.23
N VAL A 71 -13.57 7.07 -8.65
CA VAL A 71 -14.33 7.37 -7.41
C VAL A 71 -15.81 7.04 -7.60
N ARG A 72 -16.42 7.54 -8.69
CA ARG A 72 -17.83 7.25 -9.01
C ARG A 72 -18.10 5.74 -9.19
N LYS A 73 -17.15 4.98 -9.72
CA LYS A 73 -17.28 3.52 -9.82
C LYS A 73 -17.17 2.85 -8.44
N GLY A 74 -16.32 3.36 -7.56
CA GLY A 74 -16.22 2.88 -6.19
C GLY A 74 -17.48 3.12 -5.38
N ASP A 75 -18.16 4.26 -5.57
CA ASP A 75 -19.43 4.57 -4.92
C ASP A 75 -20.51 3.52 -5.22
N VAL A 76 -20.56 3.01 -6.45
CA VAL A 76 -21.49 1.91 -6.84
C VAL A 76 -21.25 0.64 -6.03
N TYR A 77 -20.01 0.38 -5.62
CA TYR A 77 -19.66 -0.77 -4.78
C TYR A 77 -19.63 -0.46 -3.28
N GLY A 78 -19.89 0.79 -2.88
CA GLY A 78 -19.69 1.24 -1.50
C GLY A 78 -18.23 1.17 -1.04
N MET A 79 -17.27 1.31 -1.97
CA MET A 79 -15.84 1.21 -1.71
C MET A 79 -15.15 2.56 -1.97
N PRO A 80 -15.17 3.49 -1.00
CA PRO A 80 -14.43 4.73 -1.12
C PRO A 80 -12.91 4.47 -1.09
N PRO A 81 -12.08 5.39 -1.62
CA PRO A 81 -10.63 5.35 -1.41
C PRO A 81 -10.30 5.27 0.08
N LYS A 82 -9.22 4.57 0.43
CA LYS A 82 -8.73 4.53 1.81
C LYS A 82 -8.44 5.97 2.29
N PRO A 83 -8.90 6.37 3.49
CA PRO A 83 -8.53 7.67 4.02
C PRO A 83 -7.03 7.72 4.31
N ALA A 84 -6.44 8.92 4.31
CA ALA A 84 -5.09 9.10 4.82
C ALA A 84 -5.06 8.75 6.32
N SER A 85 -3.99 8.10 6.75
CA SER A 85 -3.83 7.57 8.11
C SER A 85 -2.66 8.23 8.83
N ARG A 86 -2.79 8.31 10.15
CA ARG A 86 -1.79 8.86 11.07
C ARG A 86 -0.90 7.73 11.57
N ALA A 87 0.37 8.03 11.82
CA ALA A 87 1.24 7.10 12.53
C ALA A 87 0.76 6.99 13.98
N ARG A 88 0.74 5.77 14.52
CA ARG A 88 0.34 5.46 15.89
C ARG A 88 1.26 4.43 16.50
N GLY A 89 1.33 4.43 17.82
CA GLY A 89 2.11 3.48 18.59
C GLY A 89 2.24 3.90 20.04
N VAL A 90 3.30 3.41 20.68
CA VAL A 90 3.56 3.63 22.10
C VAL A 90 4.87 4.39 22.26
N VAL A 91 4.89 5.31 23.22
CA VAL A 91 6.10 5.99 23.67
C VAL A 91 6.37 5.62 25.13
N VAL A 92 7.65 5.49 25.45
CA VAL A 92 8.17 5.19 26.78
C VAL A 92 8.71 6.47 27.38
N PHE A 93 8.21 6.82 28.55
CA PHE A 93 8.71 7.90 29.39
C PHE A 93 9.61 7.31 30.47
N THR A 94 10.81 7.85 30.62
CA THR A 94 11.74 7.53 31.70
C THR A 94 11.98 8.77 32.53
N GLY A 95 11.80 8.68 33.84
CA GLY A 95 11.89 9.84 34.74
C GLY A 95 11.68 9.50 36.20
N ALA A 96 11.48 10.52 37.03
CA ALA A 96 11.28 10.35 38.46
C ALA A 96 9.89 9.74 38.77
N GLY A 97 9.84 8.77 39.68
CA GLY A 97 8.58 8.18 40.15
C GLY A 97 7.64 9.20 40.80
N GLY A 98 6.34 9.06 40.54
CA GLY A 98 5.30 9.99 41.01
C GLY A 98 5.03 11.18 40.09
N THR A 99 5.68 11.25 38.93
CA THR A 99 5.44 12.27 37.91
C THR A 99 4.42 11.79 36.87
N SER A 100 3.71 12.74 36.23
CA SER A 100 2.71 12.44 35.22
C SER A 100 2.71 13.43 34.07
N VAL A 101 2.53 12.92 32.86
CA VAL A 101 2.28 13.67 31.63
C VAL A 101 0.82 13.49 31.23
N PRO A 102 0.02 14.57 31.14
CA PRO A 102 -1.39 14.45 30.80
C PRO A 102 -1.61 14.06 29.33
N ALA A 103 -2.74 13.41 29.06
CA ALA A 103 -3.21 13.18 27.69
C ALA A 103 -3.38 14.52 26.97
N GLY A 104 -3.16 14.52 25.66
CA GLY A 104 -3.22 15.71 24.81
C GLY A 104 -1.91 16.51 24.75
N THR A 105 -0.90 16.18 25.57
CA THR A 105 0.44 16.78 25.47
C THR A 105 1.08 16.45 24.12
N VAL A 106 1.74 17.44 23.52
CA VAL A 106 2.36 17.30 22.19
C VAL A 106 3.86 17.12 22.32
N LEU A 107 4.36 16.07 21.68
CA LEU A 107 5.75 15.74 21.49
C LEU A 107 6.19 16.12 20.08
N ILE A 108 7.49 16.35 19.90
CA ILE A 108 8.10 16.68 18.62
C ILE A 108 9.33 15.80 18.39
N ASP A 109 9.49 15.33 17.17
CA ASP A 109 10.78 14.86 16.67
C ASP A 109 11.57 16.07 16.21
N GLU A 110 12.63 16.44 16.94
CA GLU A 110 13.44 17.63 16.65
C GLU A 110 14.20 17.52 15.32
N ILE A 111 14.40 16.31 14.78
CA ILE A 111 15.11 16.10 13.51
C ILE A 111 14.20 16.45 12.33
N THR A 112 12.97 15.94 12.34
CA THR A 112 12.02 16.13 11.22
C THR A 112 11.06 17.31 11.43
N GLY A 113 10.88 17.76 12.67
CA GLY A 113 9.87 18.74 13.07
C GLY A 113 8.45 18.18 13.13
N ASN A 114 8.28 16.85 13.03
CA ASN A 114 6.98 16.20 13.07
C ASN A 114 6.42 16.15 14.48
N GLU A 115 5.11 16.39 14.62
CA GLU A 115 4.44 16.49 15.91
C GLU A 115 3.54 15.28 16.20
N TYR A 116 3.52 14.87 17.46
CA TYR A 116 2.83 13.69 17.96
C TYR A 116 2.07 14.02 19.23
N GLN A 117 0.83 13.57 19.37
CA GLN A 117 -0.02 13.88 20.51
C GLN A 117 -0.35 12.63 21.33
N LEU A 118 -0.19 12.75 22.65
CA LEU A 118 -0.55 11.70 23.60
C LEU A 118 -2.06 11.46 23.63
N LEU A 119 -2.47 10.22 23.41
CA LEU A 119 -3.86 9.77 23.48
C LEU A 119 -4.25 9.41 24.92
N THR A 120 -3.30 8.85 25.68
CA THR A 120 -3.45 8.52 27.09
C THR A 120 -2.44 9.28 27.93
N ALA A 121 -2.75 9.48 29.21
CA ALA A 121 -1.78 10.07 30.14
C ALA A 121 -0.68 9.05 30.46
N ALA A 122 0.57 9.50 30.53
CA ALA A 122 1.68 8.70 31.05
C ALA A 122 1.87 9.05 32.53
N THR A 123 1.75 8.09 33.44
CA THR A 123 2.01 8.32 34.88
C THR A 123 3.04 7.31 35.34
N ILE A 124 4.19 7.77 35.84
CA ILE A 124 5.23 6.91 36.40
C ILE A 124 4.84 6.62 37.86
N PRO A 125 4.47 5.37 38.21
CA PRO A 125 4.12 5.04 39.59
C PRO A 125 5.27 5.32 40.55
N ALA A 126 4.94 5.65 41.81
CA ALA A 126 5.97 5.80 42.84
C ALA A 126 6.77 4.50 42.99
N GLY A 127 8.11 4.59 42.93
CA GLY A 127 9.00 3.43 42.98
C GLY A 127 9.31 2.77 41.63
N GLN A 128 8.73 3.26 40.52
CA GLN A 128 9.14 2.91 39.16
C GLN A 128 9.86 4.08 38.49
N THR A 129 10.55 3.78 37.38
CA THR A 129 11.29 4.77 36.58
C THR A 129 10.70 4.97 35.19
N THR A 130 9.76 4.13 34.77
CA THR A 130 9.19 4.17 33.42
C THR A 130 7.67 4.13 33.41
N ALA A 131 7.08 4.72 32.38
CA ALA A 131 5.67 4.61 32.03
C ALA A 131 5.50 4.60 30.51
N THR A 132 4.42 4.01 30.02
CA THR A 132 4.07 4.02 28.59
C THR A 132 2.81 4.81 28.35
N ALA A 133 2.70 5.41 27.17
CA ALA A 133 1.47 6.03 26.71
C ALA A 133 1.28 5.86 25.20
N GLN A 134 0.02 5.81 24.79
CA GLN A 134 -0.34 5.75 23.38
C GLN A 134 -0.22 7.13 22.76
N VAL A 135 0.30 7.19 21.54
CA VAL A 135 0.50 8.43 20.79
C VAL A 135 0.03 8.26 19.35
N TYR A 136 -0.39 9.36 18.73
CA TYR A 136 -0.61 9.44 17.29
C TYR A 136 0.01 10.71 16.69
N SER A 137 0.37 10.69 15.41
CA SER A 137 0.91 11.85 14.71
C SER A 137 -0.15 12.89 14.39
N LEU A 138 0.16 14.18 14.52
CA LEU A 138 -0.79 15.25 14.17
C LEU A 138 -1.00 15.36 12.65
N GLY A 139 0.02 15.06 11.86
CA GLY A 139 -0.07 14.95 10.40
C GLY A 139 -0.35 13.53 9.90
N PHE A 140 -0.71 13.41 8.63
CA PHE A 140 -0.90 12.15 7.93
C PHE A 140 0.32 11.83 7.07
N GLY A 141 0.56 10.55 6.81
CA GLY A 141 1.60 10.13 5.87
C GLY A 141 2.74 9.33 6.48
N ALA A 142 3.48 8.68 5.59
CA ALA A 142 4.58 7.80 5.97
C ALA A 142 5.77 8.53 6.61
N SER A 143 5.89 9.85 6.38
CA SER A 143 6.89 10.71 7.03
C SER A 143 6.74 10.78 8.54
N PHE A 144 5.56 10.46 9.07
CA PHE A 144 5.29 10.45 10.50
C PHE A 144 5.59 9.10 11.16
N ASN A 145 5.93 8.07 10.39
CA ASN A 145 6.36 6.79 10.96
C ASN A 145 7.77 6.95 11.54
N LEU A 146 7.97 6.46 12.76
CA LEU A 146 9.25 6.54 13.46
C LEU A 146 9.74 5.13 13.80
N PRO A 147 11.03 4.82 13.60
CA PRO A 147 11.61 3.58 14.09
C PRO A 147 11.60 3.54 15.62
N ALA A 148 11.78 2.33 16.16
CA ALA A 148 11.99 2.12 17.58
C ALA A 148 13.15 2.97 18.12
N GLU A 149 13.09 3.31 19.41
CA GLU A 149 14.13 4.06 20.13
C GLU A 149 14.36 5.50 19.62
N THR A 150 13.54 5.99 18.69
CA THR A 150 13.58 7.39 18.27
C THR A 150 13.28 8.28 19.46
N VAL A 151 14.20 9.21 19.75
CA VAL A 151 14.06 10.15 20.87
C VAL A 151 13.09 11.27 20.48
N LEU A 152 12.17 11.59 21.36
CA LEU A 152 11.20 12.68 21.21
C LEU A 152 11.41 13.72 22.31
N ALA A 153 11.07 14.97 22.01
CA ALA A 153 11.07 16.07 22.97
C ALA A 153 9.65 16.60 23.20
N PHE A 154 9.43 17.33 24.30
CA PHE A 154 8.19 18.11 24.44
C PHE A 154 8.22 19.28 23.46
N ARG A 155 7.12 19.48 22.72
CA ARG A 155 6.99 20.64 21.82
C ARG A 155 6.94 21.94 22.62
N ASP A 156 6.15 21.93 23.69
CA ASP A 156 5.96 23.07 24.60
C ASP A 156 6.73 22.83 25.91
N ALA A 157 6.53 23.71 26.90
CA ALA A 157 7.17 23.59 28.21
C ALA A 157 6.95 22.20 28.82
N ALA A 158 8.06 21.53 29.15
CA ALA A 158 8.03 20.19 29.72
C ALA A 158 7.32 20.17 31.09
N PRO A 159 6.35 19.27 31.32
CA PRO A 159 5.69 19.12 32.62
C PRO A 159 6.62 18.53 33.70
N GLY A 160 7.81 18.08 33.32
CA GLY A 160 8.86 17.58 34.19
C GLY A 160 10.08 17.11 33.38
N ASP A 161 11.08 16.61 34.08
CA ASP A 161 12.28 16.03 33.46
C ASP A 161 12.02 14.57 33.07
N PHE A 162 11.83 14.34 31.77
CA PHE A 162 11.61 13.02 31.19
C PHE A 162 12.53 12.80 30.00
N GLU A 163 13.07 11.59 29.89
CA GLU A 163 13.57 11.05 28.63
C GLU A 163 12.43 10.32 27.93
N ILE A 164 12.22 10.60 26.64
CA ILE A 164 11.10 10.06 25.88
C ILE A 164 11.64 9.37 24.64
N ALA A 165 11.29 8.09 24.49
CA ALA A 165 11.66 7.31 23.32
C ALA A 165 10.45 6.56 22.78
N VAL A 166 10.43 6.35 21.47
CA VAL A 166 9.47 5.43 20.84
C VAL A 166 9.75 4.00 21.30
N ASP A 167 8.70 3.25 21.62
CA ASP A 167 8.82 1.86 22.06
C ASP A 167 9.43 0.95 20.96
N SER A 168 9.83 -0.26 21.36
CA SER A 168 10.45 -1.29 20.52
C SER A 168 9.67 -1.65 19.24
N GLU A 169 8.36 -1.41 19.18
CA GLU A 169 7.52 -1.63 17.99
C GLU A 169 7.55 -0.46 16.98
N GLY A 170 8.05 0.72 17.36
CA GLY A 170 8.00 1.92 16.52
C GLY A 170 6.65 2.64 16.49
N LEU A 171 6.58 3.76 15.76
CA LEU A 171 5.32 4.39 15.34
C LEU A 171 5.08 4.09 13.87
N TYR A 172 3.92 3.51 13.53
CA TYR A 172 3.64 3.02 12.18
C TYR A 172 2.18 3.27 11.77
N GLY A 173 1.84 2.94 10.53
CA GLY A 173 0.48 3.09 9.99
C GLY A 173 0.19 4.45 9.35
N GLY A 174 1.12 5.41 9.38
CA GLY A 174 1.01 6.66 8.65
C GLY A 174 1.08 6.44 7.14
N SER A 175 0.06 6.88 6.40
CA SER A 175 0.00 6.79 4.93
C SER A 175 -0.80 7.94 4.34
N ALA A 176 -0.25 8.58 3.31
CA ALA A 176 -0.88 9.69 2.61
C ALA A 176 -0.29 9.81 1.19
N VAL A 177 -1.17 9.91 0.20
CA VAL A 177 -0.85 10.13 -1.20
C VAL A 177 -1.77 11.25 -1.69
N ASP A 178 -1.18 12.30 -2.26
CA ASP A 178 -1.93 13.39 -2.86
C ASP A 178 -2.56 12.94 -4.18
N VAL A 179 -3.88 13.09 -4.27
CA VAL A 179 -4.68 12.70 -5.43
C VAL A 179 -5.64 13.85 -5.78
N THR A 180 -5.65 14.26 -7.05
CA THR A 180 -6.57 15.30 -7.52
C THR A 180 -7.90 14.69 -7.95
N VAL A 181 -8.99 15.10 -7.30
CA VAL A 181 -10.36 14.68 -7.60
C VAL A 181 -11.20 15.93 -7.84
N ASP A 182 -11.88 16.01 -8.98
CA ASP A 182 -12.67 17.15 -9.45
C ASP A 182 -11.87 18.48 -9.39
N GLY A 183 -10.56 18.41 -9.67
CA GLY A 183 -9.65 19.56 -9.62
C GLY A 183 -9.20 19.99 -8.22
N VAL A 184 -9.59 19.26 -7.17
CA VAL A 184 -9.18 19.53 -5.78
C VAL A 184 -8.21 18.45 -5.31
N VAL A 185 -7.08 18.85 -4.72
CA VAL A 185 -6.11 17.93 -4.12
C VAL A 185 -6.70 17.37 -2.82
N ARG A 186 -6.72 16.05 -2.70
CA ARG A 186 -7.13 15.29 -1.51
C ARG A 186 -6.04 14.31 -1.11
N GLN A 187 -6.02 13.91 0.15
CA GLN A 187 -5.07 12.90 0.65
C GLN A 187 -5.77 11.56 0.82
N TRP A 188 -5.25 10.53 0.15
CA TRP A 188 -5.71 9.14 0.27
C TRP A 188 -4.66 8.30 0.99
N GLY A 189 -5.05 7.22 1.65
CA GLY A 189 -4.14 6.25 2.24
C GLY A 189 -3.56 5.24 1.24
N GLU A 190 -3.94 5.36 -0.04
CA GLU A 190 -3.50 4.52 -1.17
C GLU A 190 -3.39 5.37 -2.44
N SER A 191 -2.58 4.92 -3.39
CA SER A 191 -2.46 5.51 -4.72
C SER A 191 -3.67 5.22 -5.62
N VAL A 192 -3.80 5.98 -6.71
CA VAL A 192 -4.88 5.78 -7.70
C VAL A 192 -4.86 4.38 -8.30
N GLU A 193 -3.67 3.81 -8.56
CA GLU A 193 -3.54 2.48 -9.16
C GLU A 193 -3.83 1.35 -8.17
N GLU A 194 -3.49 1.54 -6.89
CA GLU A 194 -3.90 0.61 -5.82
C GLU A 194 -5.42 0.61 -5.65
N TYR A 195 -6.04 1.79 -5.61
CA TYR A 195 -7.49 1.92 -5.56
C TYR A 195 -8.16 1.26 -6.76
N ARG A 196 -7.63 1.49 -7.97
CA ARG A 196 -8.11 0.85 -9.20
C ARG A 196 -7.99 -0.67 -9.13
N SER A 197 -6.87 -1.17 -8.60
CA SER A 197 -6.63 -2.60 -8.45
C SER A 197 -7.62 -3.22 -7.47
N ARG A 198 -7.88 -2.57 -6.33
CA ARG A 198 -8.88 -2.98 -5.34
C ARG A 198 -10.29 -3.05 -5.94
N LEU A 199 -10.69 -2.04 -6.73
CA LEU A 199 -11.97 -2.06 -7.45
C LEU A 199 -12.05 -3.17 -8.50
N LYS A 200 -10.96 -3.45 -9.24
CA LYS A 200 -10.92 -4.59 -10.17
C LYS A 200 -11.06 -5.93 -9.44
N VAL A 201 -10.40 -6.08 -8.28
CA VAL A 201 -10.52 -7.30 -7.47
C VAL A 201 -11.95 -7.46 -6.98
N ARG A 202 -12.58 -6.40 -6.45
CA ARG A 202 -14.00 -6.42 -6.05
C ARG A 202 -14.96 -6.74 -7.19
N ALA A 203 -14.70 -6.23 -8.39
CA ALA A 203 -15.55 -6.49 -9.55
C ALA A 203 -15.44 -7.94 -10.02
N LYS A 204 -14.25 -8.55 -9.90
CA LYS A 204 -14.01 -9.97 -10.20
C LYS A 204 -14.54 -10.90 -9.11
N ASN A 205 -14.38 -10.52 -7.85
CA ASN A 205 -14.75 -11.30 -6.67
C ASN A 205 -16.00 -10.68 -6.04
N GLN A 206 -17.17 -11.08 -6.56
CA GLN A 206 -18.44 -10.69 -5.95
C GLN A 206 -18.59 -11.35 -4.58
N PRO A 207 -19.16 -10.67 -3.56
CA PRO A 207 -19.26 -11.21 -2.21
C PRO A 207 -19.97 -12.56 -2.21
N MET A 208 -19.32 -13.57 -1.64
CA MET A 208 -19.85 -14.95 -1.61
C MET A 208 -20.26 -15.40 -0.20
N GLY A 209 -20.30 -14.48 0.77
CA GLY A 209 -20.77 -14.76 2.13
C GLY A 209 -19.72 -15.44 3.01
N GLY A 210 -18.43 -15.17 2.79
CA GLY A 210 -17.31 -15.65 3.62
C GLY A 210 -16.37 -16.63 2.91
N SER A 211 -16.15 -16.42 1.61
CA SER A 211 -15.06 -17.05 0.88
C SER A 211 -13.70 -16.48 1.30
N VAL A 212 -12.61 -17.17 0.91
CA VAL A 212 -11.22 -16.66 1.06
C VAL A 212 -11.07 -15.23 0.51
N ALA A 213 -11.74 -14.92 -0.60
CA ALA A 213 -11.69 -13.60 -1.22
C ALA A 213 -12.43 -12.53 -0.40
N ASP A 214 -13.49 -12.90 0.33
CA ASP A 214 -14.26 -11.97 1.16
C ASP A 214 -13.43 -11.49 2.35
N TYR A 215 -12.80 -12.42 3.07
CA TYR A 215 -11.90 -12.10 4.19
C TYR A 215 -10.73 -11.22 3.74
N TRP A 216 -10.16 -11.54 2.57
CA TRP A 216 -9.09 -10.75 1.97
C TRP A 216 -9.56 -9.31 1.67
N LEU A 217 -10.74 -9.15 1.05
CA LEU A 217 -11.31 -7.84 0.73
C LEU A 217 -11.60 -7.02 1.99
N TRP A 218 -12.09 -7.66 3.05
CA TRP A 218 -12.38 -7.01 4.32
C TRP A 218 -11.11 -6.50 5.00
N ALA A 219 -10.08 -7.35 5.12
CA ALA A 219 -8.80 -6.97 5.69
C ALA A 219 -8.12 -5.85 4.89
N MET A 220 -8.11 -5.97 3.56
CA MET A 220 -7.53 -4.97 2.66
C MET A 220 -8.33 -3.66 2.59
N SER A 221 -9.45 -3.52 3.31
CA SER A 221 -10.19 -2.27 3.38
C SER A 221 -9.54 -1.22 4.28
N PHE A 222 -8.72 -1.65 5.25
CA PHE A 222 -8.02 -0.80 6.20
C PHE A 222 -6.80 -0.11 5.57
N SER A 223 -6.58 1.16 5.92
CA SER A 223 -5.49 2.01 5.38
C SER A 223 -4.09 1.47 5.68
N GLU A 224 -3.96 0.83 6.83
CA GLU A 224 -2.72 0.33 7.42
C GLU A 224 -2.33 -1.03 6.85
N VAL A 225 -3.26 -1.71 6.17
CA VAL A 225 -3.00 -3.02 5.56
C VAL A 225 -2.57 -2.83 4.11
N SER A 226 -1.34 -3.21 3.79
CA SER A 226 -0.81 -3.24 2.41
C SER A 226 -0.91 -4.62 1.77
N ALA A 227 -0.92 -5.69 2.57
CA ALA A 227 -1.11 -7.05 2.10
C ALA A 227 -1.87 -7.91 3.12
N CYS A 228 -2.53 -8.96 2.61
CA CYS A 228 -3.31 -9.88 3.41
C CYS A 228 -3.20 -11.30 2.83
N PHE A 229 -3.02 -12.30 3.69
CA PHE A 229 -3.14 -13.71 3.33
C PHE A 229 -4.21 -14.39 4.16
N VAL A 230 -5.04 -15.19 3.50
CA VAL A 230 -6.12 -15.91 4.15
C VAL A 230 -5.84 -17.41 4.04
N VAL A 231 -5.69 -18.06 5.19
CA VAL A 231 -5.35 -19.47 5.30
C VAL A 231 -6.59 -20.24 5.82
N PRO A 232 -7.28 -21.00 4.96
CA PRO A 232 -8.42 -21.81 5.38
C PRO A 232 -7.98 -23.08 6.13
N ASN A 233 -8.84 -23.58 7.01
CA ASN A 233 -8.63 -24.80 7.81
C ASN A 233 -7.34 -24.77 8.64
N TRP A 234 -7.04 -23.62 9.23
CA TRP A 234 -5.89 -23.41 10.10
C TRP A 234 -6.26 -22.49 11.27
N PRO A 235 -5.73 -22.71 12.49
CA PRO A 235 -5.00 -23.92 12.94
C PRO A 235 -5.92 -25.14 13.09
N PHE A 236 -7.24 -24.95 13.06
CA PHE A 236 -8.23 -26.01 13.20
C PHE A 236 -9.08 -26.17 11.93
N THR A 237 -9.67 -27.34 11.74
CA THR A 237 -10.68 -27.58 10.69
C THR A 237 -11.86 -26.63 10.85
N ASN A 238 -12.41 -26.14 9.74
CA ASN A 238 -13.50 -25.13 9.70
C ASN A 238 -13.14 -23.75 10.29
N ASN A 239 -11.85 -23.48 10.51
CA ASN A 239 -11.37 -22.15 10.86
C ASN A 239 -10.85 -21.39 9.63
N THR A 240 -10.82 -20.06 9.71
CA THR A 240 -10.14 -19.21 8.71
C THR A 240 -9.21 -18.26 9.42
N SER A 241 -7.92 -18.36 9.14
CA SER A 241 -6.92 -17.40 9.63
C SER A 241 -6.70 -16.30 8.60
N VAL A 242 -6.67 -15.04 9.05
CA VAL A 242 -6.43 -13.86 8.24
C VAL A 242 -5.19 -13.17 8.78
N TYR A 243 -4.13 -13.14 7.97
CA TYR A 243 -2.88 -12.50 8.31
C TYR A 243 -2.76 -11.17 7.58
N VAL A 244 -2.65 -10.08 8.34
CA VAL A 244 -2.51 -8.71 7.83
C VAL A 244 -1.09 -8.20 8.02
N MET A 245 -0.61 -7.38 7.08
CA MET A 245 0.74 -6.82 7.10
C MET A 245 0.85 -5.49 6.34
N ASP A 246 1.94 -4.76 6.61
CA ASP A 246 2.30 -3.53 5.90
C ASP A 246 3.74 -3.55 5.36
N PHE A 247 3.89 -3.79 4.06
CA PHE A 247 5.18 -3.77 3.35
C PHE A 247 5.68 -2.36 3.02
N ARG A 248 4.93 -1.29 3.37
CA ARG A 248 5.35 0.10 3.13
C ARG A 248 6.25 0.61 4.26
N THR A 249 6.23 -0.04 5.41
CA THR A 249 7.02 0.29 6.58
C THR A 249 8.20 -0.67 6.74
N PRO A 250 9.29 -0.25 7.41
CA PRO A 250 10.36 -1.16 7.78
C PRO A 250 9.82 -2.34 8.56
N SER A 251 8.85 -2.11 9.48
CA SER A 251 8.11 -3.16 10.20
C SER A 251 6.93 -3.68 9.41
N ILE A 252 7.01 -4.94 8.98
CA ILE A 252 5.97 -5.63 8.20
C ILE A 252 4.81 -6.04 9.12
N ALA A 253 5.11 -6.31 10.38
CA ALA A 253 4.12 -6.67 11.38
C ALA A 253 3.35 -5.42 11.84
N LEU A 254 2.02 -5.54 11.87
CA LEU A 254 1.14 -4.53 12.45
C LEU A 254 1.06 -4.76 13.95
N ASN A 255 1.01 -3.70 14.77
CA ASN A 255 0.84 -3.90 16.21
C ASN A 255 -0.57 -4.30 16.60
N SER A 256 -0.63 -4.88 17.80
CA SER A 256 -1.79 -5.52 18.41
C SER A 256 -3.06 -4.68 18.43
N THR A 257 -2.97 -3.34 18.52
CA THR A 257 -4.14 -2.45 18.53
C THR A 257 -4.84 -2.46 17.18
N ILE A 258 -4.07 -2.32 16.08
CA ILE A 258 -4.62 -2.32 14.71
C ILE A 258 -5.18 -3.70 14.38
N VAL A 259 -4.43 -4.75 14.74
CA VAL A 259 -4.87 -6.14 14.56
C VAL A 259 -6.19 -6.39 15.30
N GLY A 260 -6.35 -5.84 16.51
CA GLY A 260 -7.59 -5.88 17.28
C GLY A 260 -8.78 -5.22 16.58
N GLU A 261 -8.59 -4.01 16.05
CA GLU A 261 -9.64 -3.29 15.28
C GLU A 261 -10.09 -4.09 14.04
N ILE A 262 -9.13 -4.67 13.31
CA ILE A 262 -9.42 -5.49 12.13
C ILE A 262 -10.13 -6.78 12.57
N ASN A 263 -9.70 -7.39 13.68
CA ASN A 263 -10.33 -8.58 14.24
C ASN A 263 -11.80 -8.32 14.59
N ASP A 264 -12.11 -7.22 15.29
CA ASP A 264 -13.48 -6.85 15.65
C ASP A 264 -14.34 -6.60 14.40
N TYR A 265 -13.76 -5.99 13.37
CA TYR A 265 -14.44 -5.76 12.10
C TYR A 265 -14.78 -7.06 11.36
N ILE A 266 -13.83 -7.98 11.25
CA ILE A 266 -13.98 -9.25 10.52
C ILE A 266 -14.88 -10.23 11.28
N THR A 267 -14.79 -10.26 12.61
CA THR A 267 -15.55 -11.20 13.45
C THR A 267 -17.00 -10.75 13.74
N SER A 268 -17.39 -9.55 13.32
CA SER A 268 -18.76 -9.04 13.45
C SER A 268 -19.79 -9.97 12.80
N ASN A 269 -20.91 -10.20 13.51
CA ASN A 269 -22.04 -11.02 13.07
C ASN A 269 -22.72 -10.52 11.78
N ASP A 270 -22.53 -9.24 11.43
CA ASP A 270 -23.13 -8.64 10.22
C ASP A 270 -22.41 -9.04 8.93
N ARG A 271 -21.20 -9.64 9.04
CA ARG A 271 -20.32 -9.91 7.88
C ARG A 271 -19.94 -11.37 7.75
N ARG A 272 -19.44 -11.98 8.82
CA ARG A 272 -18.95 -13.36 8.77
C ARG A 272 -20.08 -14.35 8.51
N PRO A 273 -19.82 -15.51 7.88
CA PRO A 273 -20.76 -16.62 7.93
C PRO A 273 -21.14 -16.93 9.38
N ALA A 274 -22.43 -17.17 9.63
CA ALA A 274 -22.97 -17.31 10.99
C ALA A 274 -22.20 -18.30 11.88
N THR A 275 -21.67 -19.38 11.30
CA THR A 275 -20.94 -20.45 12.01
C THR A 275 -19.43 -20.28 12.04
N SER A 276 -18.86 -19.37 11.25
CA SER A 276 -17.41 -19.20 11.13
C SER A 276 -16.85 -18.35 12.26
N LYS A 277 -15.70 -18.73 12.84
CA LYS A 277 -14.99 -17.94 13.85
C LYS A 277 -13.60 -17.59 13.33
N PRO A 278 -13.47 -16.60 12.43
CA PRO A 278 -12.17 -16.27 11.85
C PRO A 278 -11.21 -15.77 12.92
N LEU A 279 -9.91 -16.06 12.74
CA LEU A 279 -8.83 -15.53 13.58
C LEU A 279 -8.04 -14.51 12.77
N VAL A 280 -7.86 -13.31 13.31
CA VAL A 280 -7.05 -12.27 12.67
C VAL A 280 -5.75 -12.10 13.45
N GLY A 281 -4.64 -12.03 12.72
CA GLY A 281 -3.31 -11.84 13.30
C GLY A 281 -2.37 -11.11 12.35
N THR A 282 -1.18 -10.80 12.84
CA THR A 282 -0.04 -10.40 12.01
C THR A 282 0.90 -11.60 11.82
N VAL A 283 1.79 -11.51 10.84
CA VAL A 283 2.81 -12.53 10.55
C VAL A 283 4.07 -12.30 11.37
N THR A 284 4.79 -13.39 11.67
CA THR A 284 6.18 -13.30 12.15
C THR A 284 7.10 -13.26 10.93
N PRO A 285 7.93 -12.22 10.76
CA PRO A 285 8.88 -12.17 9.66
C PRO A 285 9.93 -13.27 9.81
N LEU A 286 10.21 -13.98 8.71
CA LEU A 286 11.25 -15.00 8.63
C LEU A 286 12.37 -14.50 7.72
N ASN A 287 13.55 -14.33 8.30
CA ASN A 287 14.70 -13.79 7.57
C ASN A 287 15.25 -14.82 6.59
N VAL A 288 15.26 -14.42 5.31
CA VAL A 288 15.82 -15.18 4.19
C VAL A 288 17.10 -14.48 3.72
N LEU A 289 18.24 -15.14 3.91
CA LEU A 289 19.54 -14.64 3.45
C LEU A 289 19.79 -15.14 2.03
N ILE A 290 20.08 -14.23 1.11
CA ILE A 290 20.24 -14.56 -0.32
C ILE A 290 21.57 -13.99 -0.80
N THR A 291 22.40 -14.84 -1.40
CA THR A 291 23.60 -14.39 -2.11
C THR A 291 23.38 -14.54 -3.60
N VAL A 292 23.41 -13.42 -4.34
CA VAL A 292 23.21 -13.38 -5.79
C VAL A 292 24.49 -12.90 -6.47
N ALA A 293 24.86 -13.59 -7.55
CA ALA A 293 25.89 -13.15 -8.47
C ALA A 293 25.26 -12.60 -9.75
N ILE A 294 25.55 -11.35 -10.09
CA ILE A 294 25.10 -10.69 -11.34
C ILE A 294 26.32 -10.31 -12.21
N PRO A 295 26.20 -10.36 -13.55
CA PRO A 295 27.33 -10.16 -14.46
C PRO A 295 27.82 -8.71 -14.52
N VAL A 296 26.93 -7.73 -14.32
CA VAL A 296 27.26 -6.31 -14.28
C VAL A 296 26.73 -5.73 -12.97
N VAL A 297 27.61 -5.12 -12.19
CA VAL A 297 27.25 -4.51 -10.90
C VAL A 297 27.42 -3.00 -11.01
N ASN A 298 26.32 -2.29 -10.81
CA ASN A 298 26.29 -0.88 -10.47
C ASN A 298 25.13 -0.65 -9.47
N ASP A 299 25.06 0.53 -8.87
CA ASP A 299 24.06 0.80 -7.82
C ASP A 299 22.62 0.72 -8.35
N PHE A 300 22.41 1.10 -9.62
CA PHE A 300 21.12 0.95 -10.29
C PHE A 300 20.63 -0.51 -10.34
N TYR A 301 21.49 -1.45 -10.75
CA TYR A 301 21.13 -2.88 -10.80
C TYR A 301 20.97 -3.47 -9.40
N LYS A 302 21.77 -3.04 -8.42
CA LYS A 302 21.59 -3.46 -7.02
C LYS A 302 20.20 -3.08 -6.52
N ASP A 303 19.81 -1.81 -6.67
CA ASP A 303 18.49 -1.32 -6.24
C ASP A 303 17.35 -2.01 -6.98
N SER A 304 17.50 -2.24 -8.29
CA SER A 304 16.48 -2.94 -9.09
C SER A 304 16.29 -4.39 -8.66
N VAL A 305 17.38 -5.12 -8.36
CA VAL A 305 17.34 -6.50 -7.86
C VAL A 305 16.68 -6.55 -6.49
N VAL A 306 17.06 -5.64 -5.59
CA VAL A 306 16.47 -5.52 -4.26
C VAL A 306 14.97 -5.26 -4.35
N ASN A 307 14.54 -4.30 -5.17
CA ASN A 307 13.12 -3.99 -5.35
C ASN A 307 12.33 -5.16 -5.97
N ALA A 308 12.93 -5.88 -6.93
CA ALA A 308 12.33 -7.08 -7.51
C ALA A 308 12.10 -8.18 -6.46
N LEU A 309 13.06 -8.37 -5.56
CA LEU A 309 12.97 -9.33 -4.45
C LEU A 309 11.94 -8.90 -3.41
N LYS A 310 11.94 -7.62 -2.98
CA LYS A 310 10.91 -7.07 -2.09
C LYS A 310 9.50 -7.34 -2.62
N SER A 311 9.29 -6.99 -3.89
CA SER A 311 8.00 -7.20 -4.55
C SER A 311 7.62 -8.67 -4.68
N TYR A 312 8.57 -9.60 -4.73
CA TYR A 312 8.30 -11.03 -4.82
C TYR A 312 7.94 -11.62 -3.47
N PHE A 313 8.74 -11.33 -2.43
CA PHE A 313 8.45 -11.81 -1.10
C PHE A 313 7.16 -11.22 -0.54
N SER A 314 6.77 -10.01 -0.93
CA SER A 314 5.45 -9.45 -0.58
C SER A 314 4.26 -10.24 -1.16
N MET A 315 4.49 -11.09 -2.16
CA MET A 315 3.46 -11.96 -2.75
C MET A 315 3.42 -13.35 -2.11
N ILE A 316 4.42 -13.72 -1.29
CA ILE A 316 4.55 -15.04 -0.68
C ILE A 316 4.08 -14.97 0.77
N GLY A 317 2.94 -15.59 1.02
CA GLY A 317 2.32 -15.63 2.33
C GLY A 317 2.59 -16.90 3.13
N PRO A 318 2.02 -16.97 4.34
CA PRO A 318 2.10 -18.16 5.19
C PRO A 318 1.56 -19.41 4.49
N GLY A 319 2.31 -20.52 4.58
CA GLY A 319 1.98 -21.79 3.92
C GLY A 319 2.29 -21.86 2.42
N GLN A 320 2.83 -20.79 1.81
CA GLN A 320 3.30 -20.81 0.42
C GLN A 320 4.78 -21.23 0.35
N SER A 321 5.18 -21.78 -0.79
CA SER A 321 6.57 -22.17 -1.04
C SER A 321 7.26 -21.22 -2.02
N PHE A 322 8.58 -21.12 -1.88
CA PHE A 322 9.45 -20.47 -2.85
C PHE A 322 10.66 -21.35 -3.15
N SER A 323 11.19 -21.17 -4.35
CA SER A 323 12.34 -21.94 -4.85
C SER A 323 13.43 -21.02 -5.38
N ARG A 324 14.65 -21.54 -5.48
CA ARG A 324 15.77 -20.82 -6.11
C ARG A 324 15.43 -20.35 -7.51
N GLU A 325 14.83 -21.20 -8.33
CA GLU A 325 14.52 -20.84 -9.71
C GLU A 325 13.45 -19.75 -9.78
N SER A 326 12.47 -19.76 -8.86
CA SER A 326 11.45 -18.71 -8.80
C SER A 326 12.05 -17.35 -8.44
N ILE A 327 13.00 -17.34 -7.50
CA ILE A 327 13.79 -16.14 -7.14
C ILE A 327 14.63 -15.67 -8.33
N ARG A 328 15.35 -16.59 -9.00
CA ARG A 328 16.21 -16.30 -10.15
C ARG A 328 15.40 -15.65 -11.28
N LYS A 329 14.26 -16.27 -11.62
CA LYS A 329 13.35 -15.77 -12.64
C LYS A 329 12.86 -14.37 -12.32
N ARG A 330 12.47 -14.11 -11.08
CA ARG A 330 12.02 -12.76 -10.67
C ARG A 330 13.11 -11.71 -10.87
N ILE A 331 14.35 -12.03 -10.50
CA ILE A 331 15.49 -11.13 -10.66
C ILE A 331 15.75 -10.83 -12.13
N VAL A 332 15.66 -11.83 -13.01
CA VAL A 332 15.85 -11.61 -14.46
C VAL A 332 14.71 -10.76 -15.04
N ASP A 333 13.46 -11.10 -14.73
CA ASP A 333 12.29 -10.42 -15.29
C ASP A 333 12.15 -8.95 -14.83
N PHE A 334 12.55 -8.64 -13.58
CA PHE A 334 12.28 -7.33 -12.94
C PHE A 334 13.53 -6.62 -12.40
N GLY A 335 14.67 -7.29 -12.29
CA GLY A 335 15.94 -6.71 -11.87
C GLY A 335 16.74 -6.09 -13.01
N GLY A 336 16.27 -6.20 -14.25
CA GLY A 336 16.92 -5.62 -15.43
C GLY A 336 18.26 -6.26 -15.79
N VAL A 337 18.55 -7.45 -15.26
CA VAL A 337 19.78 -8.21 -15.53
C VAL A 337 19.48 -9.38 -16.47
N ASP A 338 20.31 -9.57 -17.50
CA ASP A 338 20.12 -10.64 -18.49
C ASP A 338 20.27 -12.04 -17.88
N ASN A 339 21.06 -12.16 -16.82
CA ASN A 339 21.24 -13.39 -16.09
C ASN A 339 21.65 -13.10 -14.63
N CYS A 340 21.30 -14.01 -13.74
CA CYS A 340 21.79 -14.02 -12.37
C CYS A 340 22.01 -15.46 -11.90
N ASN A 341 22.96 -15.65 -10.99
CA ASN A 341 23.22 -16.93 -10.35
C ASN A 341 22.99 -16.79 -8.84
N ILE A 342 22.16 -17.65 -8.25
CA ILE A 342 21.96 -17.67 -6.80
C ILE A 342 23.04 -18.54 -6.18
N VAL A 343 24.00 -17.90 -5.52
CA VAL A 343 25.15 -18.56 -4.89
C VAL A 343 24.71 -19.29 -3.61
N SER A 344 23.85 -18.64 -2.81
CA SER A 344 23.30 -19.24 -1.60
C SER A 344 21.89 -18.74 -1.29
N LEU A 345 21.10 -19.62 -0.70
CA LEU A 345 19.77 -19.32 -0.16
C LEU A 345 19.70 -20.01 1.21
N ILE A 346 19.61 -19.20 2.27
CA ILE A 346 19.65 -19.67 3.65
C ILE A 346 18.41 -19.18 4.39
N VAL A 347 17.75 -20.09 5.09
CA VAL A 347 16.61 -19.81 5.96
C VAL A 347 16.85 -20.49 7.29
N ASN A 348 16.73 -19.78 8.42
CA ASN A 348 17.04 -20.32 9.76
C ASN A 348 18.41 -21.02 9.86
N ASN A 349 19.44 -20.45 9.26
CA ASN A 349 20.80 -21.02 9.18
C ASN A 349 20.91 -22.36 8.44
N VAL A 350 19.90 -22.74 7.65
CA VAL A 350 19.91 -23.95 6.81
C VAL A 350 19.97 -23.58 5.33
N TYR A 351 20.87 -24.23 4.59
CA TYR A 351 20.99 -24.08 3.14
C TYR A 351 19.82 -24.78 2.43
N ILE A 352 19.05 -24.03 1.65
CA ILE A 352 17.86 -24.54 0.97
C ILE A 352 18.22 -24.91 -0.46
N ALA A 353 18.38 -26.20 -0.78
CA ALA A 353 18.80 -26.66 -2.11
C ALA A 353 17.75 -26.43 -3.21
N ASP A 354 16.47 -26.67 -2.89
CA ASP A 354 15.36 -26.62 -3.85
C ASP A 354 14.23 -25.70 -3.35
N ASP A 355 13.12 -26.27 -2.88
CA ASP A 355 11.94 -25.55 -2.42
C ASP A 355 11.94 -25.41 -0.90
N TYR A 356 11.56 -24.23 -0.41
CA TYR A 356 11.24 -24.00 1.00
C TYR A 356 9.78 -23.62 1.15
N THR A 357 9.06 -24.31 2.02
CA THR A 357 7.66 -23.99 2.35
C THR A 357 7.63 -23.23 3.67
N LEU A 358 7.05 -22.04 3.66
CA LEU A 358 6.84 -21.27 4.88
C LEU A 358 5.83 -21.98 5.76
N ASP A 359 6.10 -22.01 7.06
CA ASP A 359 5.07 -22.37 8.03
C ASP A 359 3.93 -21.33 7.97
N LYS A 360 2.71 -21.78 8.28
CA LYS A 360 1.45 -21.06 8.14
C LYS A 360 1.30 -19.88 9.10
N THR A 361 2.33 -19.56 9.87
CA THR A 361 2.44 -18.39 10.76
C THR A 361 3.51 -17.39 10.32
N TYR A 362 4.36 -17.74 9.34
CA TYR A 362 5.49 -16.92 8.91
C TYR A 362 5.30 -16.31 7.52
N THR A 363 5.90 -15.15 7.29
CA THR A 363 6.12 -14.60 5.93
C THR A 363 7.61 -14.48 5.68
N ALA A 364 8.06 -14.73 4.45
CA ALA A 364 9.46 -14.55 4.10
C ALA A 364 9.79 -13.07 3.94
N VAL A 365 10.87 -12.61 4.57
CA VAL A 365 11.44 -11.28 4.37
C VAL A 365 12.88 -11.47 3.93
N GLY A 366 13.25 -10.91 2.78
CA GLY A 366 14.65 -10.81 2.40
C GLY A 366 15.26 -9.69 3.22
N ASP A 367 16.07 -9.99 4.22
CA ASP A 367 16.69 -8.96 5.07
C ASP A 367 18.10 -8.62 4.57
N ASP A 368 18.96 -9.62 4.31
CA ASP A 368 20.32 -9.39 3.80
C ASP A 368 20.52 -10.06 2.43
N VAL A 369 20.39 -9.27 1.37
CA VAL A 369 20.75 -9.72 0.02
C VAL A 369 22.19 -9.32 -0.25
N THR A 370 23.07 -10.31 -0.34
CA THR A 370 24.47 -10.08 -0.73
C THR A 370 24.59 -10.16 -2.26
N ILE A 371 24.99 -9.08 -2.92
CA ILE A 371 25.20 -9.02 -4.37
C ILE A 371 26.69 -8.93 -4.66
N ASN A 372 27.26 -9.94 -5.33
CA ASN A 372 28.71 -10.02 -5.65
C ASN A 372 29.66 -9.74 -4.45
N GLY A 373 29.24 -10.08 -3.23
CA GLY A 373 30.04 -9.93 -2.00
C GLY A 373 29.77 -8.64 -1.21
N GLU A 374 28.93 -7.73 -1.71
CA GLU A 374 28.46 -6.56 -0.95
C GLU A 374 27.08 -6.83 -0.36
N VAL A 375 26.91 -6.56 0.93
CA VAL A 375 25.62 -6.66 1.62
C VAL A 375 24.77 -5.46 1.25
N VAL A 376 23.61 -5.72 0.65
CA VAL A 376 22.60 -4.72 0.35
C VAL A 376 21.39 -5.04 1.23
N ASN A 377 21.21 -4.27 2.31
CA ASN A 377 20.10 -4.47 3.25
C ASN A 377 18.77 -4.23 2.56
N VAL A 378 17.87 -5.20 2.67
CA VAL A 378 16.57 -5.20 2.02
C VAL A 378 15.48 -4.84 3.02
N CYS A 379 15.58 -5.22 4.29
CA CYS A 379 14.81 -4.65 5.39
C CYS A 379 15.61 -4.86 6.70
N SER A 380 15.29 -4.09 7.74
CA SER A 380 15.86 -4.26 9.08
C SER A 380 14.71 -4.54 10.02
N LEU A 381 14.45 -5.81 10.35
CA LEU A 381 13.50 -6.15 11.41
C LEU A 381 13.93 -7.32 12.26
N SER A 382 14.44 -6.97 13.44
CA SER A 382 14.22 -7.76 14.64
C SER A 382 12.93 -7.29 15.32
N SER A 383 11.85 -8.06 15.27
CA SER A 383 10.90 -8.11 16.39
C SER A 383 10.04 -9.35 16.32
N THR A 384 10.15 -10.14 17.39
CA THR A 384 9.48 -11.41 17.62
C THR A 384 8.16 -11.14 18.32
N VAL A 385 7.03 -11.53 17.73
CA VAL A 385 5.81 -11.81 18.50
C VAL A 385 5.26 -13.14 17.99
N SER A 386 5.47 -14.18 18.79
CA SER A 386 4.88 -15.51 18.61
C SER A 386 3.57 -15.59 19.39
N PHE A 387 2.59 -16.29 18.82
CA PHE A 387 1.39 -16.71 19.56
C PHE A 387 1.75 -17.87 20.48
N GLU A 388 2.36 -17.58 21.63
CA GLU A 388 2.31 -18.48 22.76
C GLU A 388 1.18 -18.03 23.70
N ASN A 389 0.19 -18.91 23.87
CA ASN A 389 -0.97 -18.83 24.77
C ASN A 389 -2.28 -18.25 24.20
N LEU A 390 -2.94 -19.04 23.34
CA LEU A 390 -4.40 -19.13 23.35
C LEU A 390 -4.79 -20.59 23.62
N THR A 391 -4.94 -20.91 24.91
CA THR A 391 -5.68 -22.09 25.41
C THR A 391 -7.13 -21.74 25.64
#